data_AF-K9V0U2-F1
#
_entry.id   AF-K9V0U2-F1
#
_cell.length_a   1.000
_cell.length_b   1.000
_cell.length_c   1.000
_cell.angle_alpha   90.00
_cell.angle_beta   90.00
_cell.angle_gamma   90.00
#
_symmetry.space_group_name_H-M   'P 1'
#
loop_
_entity.id
_entity.type
_entity.pdbx_description
1 polymer ?
#
loop_
_entity_poly.entity_id
_entity_poly.type
_entity_poly.pdbx_seq_one_letter_code
_entity_poly.pdbx_strand_id
1 'polypeptide(L)'
;MLRNGYVVWEGASLIDSSPIVLILTGFVNPTSNRKTGRQIQSWILSQNYVPTYAAKHGLDNSICGDCPLKLSKTGSCYVNLLTPNNIYRSYLTGNYPQFSDKELALLQHYRYPIRLGSYGDPIAVPLEVWEPLILASGKHTGYTHRHKNCDRAWQKYLMASVETETDAKQAQKQGWRTFKIIAPDAPLSGNEILCRHTEDDRIDCSKCLLCDGSSSKPNIADKVHGLNWKVSNFLKYLEST
;
A
#
# COMPACT_ATOMS: atom_id res chain seq x y z
N MET A 1 -4.92 20.24 20.17
CA MET A 1 -5.17 20.65 18.77
C MET A 1 -4.91 19.44 17.88
N LEU A 2 -5.81 19.14 16.95
CA LEU A 2 -5.66 18.01 16.02
C LEU A 2 -4.40 18.20 15.17
N ARG A 3 -3.51 17.20 15.14
CA ARG A 3 -2.35 17.14 14.25
C ARG A 3 -2.69 16.45 12.95
N ASN A 4 -1.87 16.70 11.92
CA ASN A 4 -2.08 16.09 10.61
C ASN A 4 -1.68 14.61 10.56
N GLY A 5 -0.84 14.14 11.48
CA GLY A 5 -0.41 12.75 11.52
C GLY A 5 0.04 12.30 12.90
N TYR A 6 0.08 10.99 13.08
CA TYR A 6 0.26 10.30 14.35
C TYR A 6 1.08 9.03 14.18
N VAL A 7 1.93 8.73 15.14
CA VAL A 7 2.53 7.39 15.28
C VAL A 7 1.45 6.48 15.83
N VAL A 8 1.09 5.44 15.09
CA VAL A 8 0.09 4.46 15.55
C VAL A 8 0.74 3.32 16.31
N TRP A 9 1.90 2.88 15.82
CA TRP A 9 2.57 1.71 16.37
C TRP A 9 4.05 1.71 16.02
N GLU A 10 4.86 1.23 16.96
CA GLU A 10 6.30 0.99 16.81
C GLU A 10 6.59 -0.42 17.33
N GLY A 11 7.37 -1.19 16.58
CA GLY A 11 7.72 -2.54 17.00
C GLY A 11 8.49 -3.33 15.95
N ALA A 12 8.70 -4.60 16.24
CA ALA A 12 9.42 -5.53 15.38
C ALA A 12 8.56 -5.93 14.17
N SER A 13 9.13 -5.82 12.97
CA SER A 13 8.48 -6.26 11.74
C SER A 13 8.15 -7.75 11.78
N LEU A 14 6.95 -8.13 11.33
CA LEU A 14 6.59 -9.53 11.12
C LEU A 14 7.38 -10.22 9.99
N ILE A 15 8.12 -9.45 9.18
CA ILE A 15 8.90 -9.98 8.07
C ILE A 15 10.29 -10.46 8.54
N ASP A 16 10.97 -9.66 9.36
CA ASP A 16 12.37 -9.94 9.75
C ASP A 16 12.74 -9.49 11.17
N SER A 17 11.75 -9.12 11.99
CA SER A 17 11.91 -8.62 13.37
C SER A 17 12.66 -7.30 13.53
N SER A 18 13.07 -6.63 12.45
CA SER A 18 13.72 -5.31 12.54
C SER A 18 12.72 -4.24 12.99
N PRO A 19 13.17 -3.17 13.69
CA PRO A 19 12.29 -2.11 14.15
C PRO A 19 11.68 -1.31 12.98
N ILE A 20 10.36 -1.21 12.99
CA ILE A 20 9.57 -0.43 12.04
C ILE A 20 8.56 0.45 12.77
N VAL A 21 8.01 1.44 12.08
CA VAL A 21 6.96 2.33 12.60
C VAL A 21 5.81 2.44 11.60
N LEU A 22 4.58 2.44 12.11
CA LEU A 22 3.37 2.76 11.37
C LEU A 22 2.92 4.19 11.72
N ILE A 23 2.83 5.05 10.70
CA ILE A 23 2.39 6.44 10.85
C ILE A 23 1.17 6.67 9.97
N LEU A 24 0.12 7.26 10.52
CA LEU A 24 -1.03 7.73 9.76
C LEU A 24 -0.95 9.24 9.53
N THR A 25 -1.33 9.69 8.35
CA THR A 25 -1.40 11.12 8.00
C THR A 25 -2.64 11.45 7.19
N GLY A 26 -3.04 12.72 7.19
CA GLY A 26 -4.19 13.21 6.42
C GLY A 26 -5.43 13.52 7.24
N PHE A 27 -5.31 13.60 8.57
CA PHE A 27 -6.43 13.93 9.48
C PHE A 27 -6.92 15.37 9.30
N VAL A 28 -6.01 16.30 9.03
CA VAL A 28 -6.31 17.73 8.86
C VAL A 28 -6.13 18.12 7.39
N ASN A 29 -4.94 17.87 6.85
CA ASN A 29 -4.53 18.22 5.50
C ASN A 29 -4.46 16.93 4.65
N PRO A 30 -5.46 16.69 3.78
CA PRO A 30 -5.47 15.49 2.95
C PRO A 30 -4.34 15.51 1.92
N THR A 31 -4.04 14.33 1.35
CA THR A 31 -3.08 14.22 0.25
C THR A 31 -3.54 15.03 -0.97
N SER A 32 -2.57 15.64 -1.68
CA SER A 32 -2.77 16.27 -2.99
C SER A 32 -2.75 15.27 -4.15
N ASN A 33 -2.55 13.97 -3.87
CA ASN A 33 -2.55 12.94 -4.89
C ASN A 33 -3.98 12.73 -5.44
N ARG A 34 -4.20 13.27 -6.65
CA ARG A 34 -5.48 13.21 -7.37
C ARG A 34 -5.99 11.77 -7.53
N LYS A 35 -5.11 10.80 -7.79
CA LYS A 35 -5.50 9.40 -7.96
C LYS A 35 -6.11 8.81 -6.69
N THR A 36 -5.49 9.08 -5.55
CA THR A 36 -5.96 8.49 -4.29
C THR A 36 -7.14 9.23 -3.69
N GLY A 37 -7.26 10.54 -3.94
CA GLY A 37 -8.27 11.38 -3.30
C GLY A 37 -8.08 11.47 -1.78
N ARG A 38 -9.12 11.89 -1.06
CA ARG A 38 -9.09 12.06 0.41
C ARG A 38 -9.12 10.70 1.10
N GLN A 39 -7.95 10.10 1.26
CA GLN A 39 -7.72 8.93 2.11
C GLN A 39 -6.68 9.24 3.17
N ILE A 40 -6.86 8.70 4.37
CA ILE A 40 -5.80 8.61 5.35
C ILE A 40 -4.67 7.76 4.75
N GLN A 41 -3.46 8.33 4.70
CA GLN A 41 -2.28 7.64 4.20
C GLN A 41 -1.60 6.92 5.35
N SER A 42 -1.13 5.70 5.09
CA SER A 42 -0.40 4.90 6.07
C SER A 42 1.02 4.62 5.60
N TRP A 43 1.99 4.90 6.46
CA TRP A 43 3.42 4.81 6.15
C TRP A 43 4.07 3.82 7.08
N ILE A 44 4.59 2.73 6.51
CA ILE A 44 5.33 1.70 7.24
C ILE A 44 6.79 1.92 6.91
N LEU A 45 7.57 2.37 7.89
CA LEU A 45 8.95 2.82 7.70
C LEU A 45 9.89 2.00 8.55
N SER A 46 11.06 1.66 8.00
CA SER A 46 12.18 1.20 8.80
C SER A 46 12.61 2.31 9.75
N GLN A 47 12.87 2.00 11.02
CA GLN A 47 13.43 2.98 11.95
C GLN A 47 14.94 3.19 11.75
N ASN A 48 15.61 2.31 11.00
CA ASN A 48 17.06 2.30 10.86
C ASN A 48 17.58 3.15 9.68
N TYR A 49 16.74 3.35 8.65
CA TYR A 49 17.21 3.90 7.37
C TYR A 49 16.21 4.87 6.76
N VAL A 50 16.73 5.97 6.20
CA VAL A 50 15.97 6.88 5.34
C VAL A 50 15.41 6.09 4.14
N PRO A 51 14.11 6.20 3.78
CA PRO A 51 13.49 5.37 2.74
C PRO A 51 14.21 5.32 1.39
N THR A 52 14.70 6.46 0.87
CA THR A 52 15.49 6.45 -0.38
C THR A 52 16.80 5.70 -0.26
N TYR A 53 17.48 5.79 0.89
CA TYR A 53 18.71 5.07 1.13
C TYR A 53 18.43 3.56 1.23
N ALA A 54 17.40 3.19 2.01
CA ALA A 54 17.00 1.81 2.19
C ALA A 54 16.63 1.15 0.86
N ALA A 55 15.74 1.77 0.09
CA ALA A 55 15.26 1.22 -1.18
C ALA A 55 16.39 1.08 -2.22
N LYS A 56 17.35 2.02 -2.25
CA LYS A 56 18.50 1.96 -3.17
C LYS A 56 19.44 0.81 -2.84
N HIS A 57 19.69 0.55 -1.55
CA HIS A 57 20.64 -0.46 -1.09
C HIS A 57 19.99 -1.79 -0.69
N GLY A 58 18.66 -1.93 -0.87
CA GLY A 58 17.92 -3.15 -0.54
C GLY A 58 17.70 -3.38 0.95
N LEU A 59 17.86 -2.35 1.79
CA LEU A 59 17.74 -2.41 3.26
C LEU A 59 16.31 -2.19 3.76
N ASP A 60 15.32 -2.24 2.87
CA ASP A 60 13.90 -2.11 3.15
C ASP A 60 13.19 -3.48 3.28
N ASN A 61 13.94 -4.56 3.58
CA ASN A 61 13.37 -5.90 3.77
C ASN A 61 12.31 -5.93 4.89
N SER A 62 12.55 -5.21 5.98
CA SER A 62 11.63 -5.19 7.11
C SER A 62 10.25 -4.60 6.80
N ILE A 63 10.12 -3.83 5.71
CA ILE A 63 8.84 -3.21 5.32
C ILE A 63 8.33 -3.71 3.97
N CYS A 64 9.19 -4.17 3.07
CA CYS A 64 8.81 -4.59 1.71
C CYS A 64 9.02 -6.09 1.46
N GLY A 65 9.75 -6.77 2.35
CA GLY A 65 10.14 -8.17 2.22
C GLY A 65 10.74 -8.51 0.85
N ASP A 66 10.15 -9.52 0.24
CA ASP A 66 10.52 -10.11 -1.04
C ASP A 66 9.88 -9.41 -2.25
N CYS A 67 9.15 -8.30 -2.07
CA CYS A 67 8.48 -7.56 -3.14
C CYS A 67 9.35 -7.52 -4.43
N PRO A 68 8.81 -7.97 -5.57
CA PRO A 68 9.59 -8.07 -6.81
C PRO A 68 9.95 -6.69 -7.35
N LEU A 69 9.15 -5.67 -7.05
CA LEU A 69 9.29 -4.32 -7.60
C LEU A 69 10.26 -3.43 -6.81
N LYS A 70 11.03 -3.98 -5.86
CA LYS A 70 11.99 -3.18 -5.07
C LYS A 70 12.96 -2.40 -5.97
N LEU A 71 13.29 -1.17 -5.57
CA LEU A 71 14.22 -0.32 -6.31
C LEU A 71 15.59 -0.99 -6.50
N SER A 72 16.08 -1.69 -5.47
CA SER A 72 17.33 -2.45 -5.52
C SER A 72 17.30 -3.72 -6.38
N LYS A 73 16.10 -4.19 -6.79
CA LYS A 73 15.93 -5.40 -7.60
C LYS A 73 15.70 -5.04 -9.07
N THR A 74 14.59 -4.37 -9.34
CA THR A 74 14.12 -4.08 -10.71
C THR A 74 14.17 -2.60 -11.04
N GLY A 75 14.19 -1.73 -10.03
CA GLY A 75 13.99 -0.31 -10.23
C GLY A 75 12.57 0.05 -10.69
N SER A 76 11.58 -0.80 -10.45
CA SER A 76 10.18 -0.56 -10.87
C SER A 76 9.24 -0.13 -9.73
N CYS A 77 9.75 0.11 -8.52
CA CYS A 77 8.94 0.55 -7.39
C CYS A 77 8.13 1.80 -7.76
N TYR A 78 6.81 1.69 -7.74
CA TYR A 78 5.92 2.75 -8.19
C TYR A 78 5.84 3.92 -7.20
N VAL A 79 6.25 3.72 -5.94
CA VAL A 79 6.21 4.77 -4.92
C VAL A 79 7.20 5.89 -5.23
N ASN A 80 6.77 7.14 -5.03
CA ASN A 80 7.66 8.29 -5.00
C ASN A 80 8.27 8.42 -3.60
N LEU A 81 9.52 7.96 -3.45
CA LEU A 81 10.22 7.89 -2.16
C LEU A 81 10.52 9.25 -1.52
N LEU A 82 10.35 10.37 -2.24
CA LEU A 82 10.44 11.70 -1.63
C LEU A 82 9.37 11.93 -0.56
N THR A 83 8.16 11.38 -0.75
CA THR A 83 7.08 11.53 0.24
C THR A 83 7.39 10.73 1.52
N PRO A 84 7.69 9.41 1.46
CA PRO A 84 8.18 8.67 2.62
C PRO A 84 9.39 9.31 3.31
N ASN A 85 10.35 9.89 2.57
CA ASN A 85 11.47 10.61 3.18
C ASN A 85 11.02 11.79 4.05
N ASN A 86 10.02 12.56 3.61
CA ASN A 86 9.51 13.68 4.38
C ASN A 86 8.79 13.20 5.64
N ILE A 87 8.03 12.10 5.55
CA ILE A 87 7.39 11.46 6.71
C ILE A 87 8.47 10.98 7.69
N TYR A 88 9.48 10.25 7.21
CA TYR A 88 10.58 9.75 8.02
C TYR A 88 11.32 10.87 8.77
N ARG A 89 11.67 11.97 8.07
CA ARG A 89 12.33 13.13 8.69
C ARG A 89 11.47 13.75 9.79
N SER A 90 10.16 13.92 9.52
CA SER A 90 9.22 14.46 10.50
C SER A 90 9.05 13.55 11.73
N TYR A 91 9.12 12.22 11.52
CA TYR A 91 9.13 11.24 12.60
C TYR A 91 10.38 11.34 13.47
N LEU A 92 11.58 11.41 12.86
CA LEU A 92 12.83 11.56 13.61
C LEU A 92 12.88 12.86 14.44
N THR A 93 12.19 13.91 14.02
CA THR A 93 12.08 15.16 14.78
C THR A 93 10.98 15.15 15.84
N GLY A 94 10.26 14.03 16.03
CA GLY A 94 9.22 13.89 17.05
C GLY A 94 7.92 14.67 16.76
N ASN A 95 7.66 15.03 15.50
CA ASN A 95 6.50 15.88 15.15
C ASN A 95 5.16 15.14 15.12
N TYR A 96 5.19 13.81 15.19
CA TYR A 96 3.99 12.98 15.24
C TYR A 96 3.71 12.57 16.68
N PRO A 97 2.65 13.09 17.32
CA PRO A 97 2.21 12.55 18.60
C PRO A 97 1.73 11.10 18.45
N GLN A 98 1.66 10.39 19.57
CA GLN A 98 1.09 9.05 19.61
C GLN A 98 -0.41 9.09 19.31
N PHE A 99 -0.86 8.13 18.51
CA PHE A 99 -2.27 7.91 18.19
C PHE A 99 -2.99 7.40 19.44
N SER A 100 -4.22 7.88 19.65
CA SER A 100 -5.01 7.52 20.82
C SER A 100 -6.46 7.21 20.46
N ASP A 101 -7.26 6.85 21.46
CA ASP A 101 -8.71 6.65 21.33
C ASP A 101 -9.42 7.88 20.74
N LYS A 102 -8.87 9.08 20.91
CA LYS A 102 -9.42 10.31 20.32
C LYS A 102 -9.35 10.24 18.80
N GLU A 103 -8.21 9.90 18.23
CA GLU A 103 -8.03 9.78 16.79
C GLU A 103 -8.79 8.58 16.22
N LEU A 104 -8.91 7.49 16.98
CA LEU A 104 -9.76 6.35 16.63
C LEU A 104 -11.23 6.75 16.53
N ALA A 105 -11.74 7.51 17.52
CA ALA A 105 -13.09 8.04 17.51
C ALA A 105 -13.34 9.00 16.32
N LEU A 106 -12.33 9.77 15.90
CA LEU A 106 -12.42 10.60 14.69
C LEU A 106 -12.52 9.76 13.41
N LEU A 107 -11.74 8.68 13.29
CA LEU A 107 -11.88 7.75 12.17
C LEU A 107 -13.27 7.13 12.14
N GLN A 108 -13.81 6.76 13.30
CA GLN A 108 -15.15 6.20 13.43
C GLN A 108 -16.25 7.21 13.05
N HIS A 109 -16.14 8.45 13.51
CA HIS A 109 -17.13 9.49 13.26
C HIS A 109 -17.15 9.91 11.79
N TYR A 110 -15.99 10.19 11.20
CA TYR A 110 -15.91 10.72 9.84
C TYR A 110 -15.81 9.66 8.75
N ARG A 111 -15.50 8.40 9.11
CA ARG A 111 -15.45 7.27 8.17
C ARG A 111 -14.49 7.52 7.00
N TYR A 112 -13.37 8.22 7.26
CA TYR A 112 -12.36 8.52 6.25
C TYR A 112 -11.72 7.24 5.75
N PRO A 113 -11.70 6.95 4.44
CA PRO A 113 -11.07 5.73 3.96
C PRO A 113 -9.58 5.69 4.26
N ILE A 114 -9.07 4.52 4.61
CA ILE A 114 -7.64 4.31 4.88
C ILE A 114 -7.00 3.59 3.69
N ARG A 115 -5.92 4.16 3.15
CA ARG A 115 -5.06 3.44 2.22
C ARG A 115 -4.03 2.65 3.04
N LEU A 116 -4.18 1.33 3.08
CA LEU A 116 -3.25 0.41 3.73
C LEU A 116 -2.00 0.27 2.85
N GLY A 117 -0.84 0.63 3.38
CA GLY A 117 0.43 0.57 2.67
C GLY A 117 0.59 1.67 1.61
N SER A 118 0.53 2.95 2.00
CA SER A 118 0.97 4.03 1.09
C SER A 118 2.46 3.92 0.76
N TYR A 119 3.24 3.37 1.68
CA TYR A 119 4.58 2.80 1.48
C TYR A 119 4.84 1.72 2.53
N GLY A 120 5.54 0.66 2.14
CA GLY A 120 5.67 -0.60 2.88
C GLY A 120 4.43 -1.50 2.74
N ASP A 121 4.63 -2.80 2.93
CA ASP A 121 3.60 -3.83 2.85
C ASP A 121 2.83 -3.90 4.19
N PRO A 122 1.48 -3.80 4.20
CA PRO A 122 0.69 -3.80 5.43
C PRO A 122 0.96 -4.98 6.35
N ILE A 123 1.32 -6.15 5.80
CA ILE A 123 1.54 -7.35 6.59
C ILE A 123 2.82 -7.33 7.43
N ALA A 124 3.69 -6.33 7.24
CA ALA A 124 4.86 -6.12 8.09
C ALA A 124 4.47 -5.73 9.52
N VAL A 125 3.27 -5.18 9.71
CA VAL A 125 2.71 -4.76 10.99
C VAL A 125 1.62 -5.76 11.41
N PRO A 126 1.51 -6.13 12.71
CA PRO A 126 0.50 -7.07 13.17
C PRO A 126 -0.94 -6.66 12.83
N LEU A 127 -1.79 -7.64 12.52
CA LEU A 127 -3.16 -7.40 12.06
C LEU A 127 -3.99 -6.71 13.16
N GLU A 128 -3.75 -7.03 14.42
CA GLU A 128 -4.39 -6.43 15.60
C GLU A 128 -4.14 -4.92 15.72
N VAL A 129 -3.08 -4.39 15.11
CA VAL A 129 -2.85 -2.94 15.02
C VAL A 129 -3.76 -2.31 13.96
N TRP A 130 -3.98 -3.01 12.85
CA TRP A 130 -4.75 -2.51 11.71
C TRP A 130 -6.25 -2.64 11.88
N GLU A 131 -6.72 -3.76 12.43
CA GLU A 131 -8.13 -4.11 12.45
C GLU A 131 -9.00 -3.04 13.14
N PRO A 132 -8.64 -2.47 14.31
CA PRO A 132 -9.40 -1.37 14.92
C PRO A 132 -9.52 -0.15 14.00
N LEU A 133 -8.45 0.21 13.28
CA LEU A 133 -8.42 1.36 12.36
C LEU A 133 -9.33 1.11 11.16
N ILE A 134 -9.25 -0.08 10.57
CA ILE A 134 -10.06 -0.49 9.43
C ILE A 134 -11.54 -0.52 9.81
N LEU A 135 -11.89 -1.08 10.97
CA LEU A 135 -13.26 -1.16 11.45
C LEU A 135 -13.84 0.22 11.76
N ALA A 136 -13.07 1.09 12.44
CA ALA A 136 -13.48 2.47 12.73
C ALA A 136 -13.77 3.23 11.42
N SER A 137 -12.82 3.23 10.49
CA SER A 137 -13.00 3.86 9.18
C SER A 137 -14.16 3.24 8.37
N GLY A 138 -14.26 1.91 8.39
CA GLY A 138 -15.18 1.08 7.60
C GLY A 138 -14.99 1.17 6.09
N LYS A 139 -13.93 1.82 5.61
CA LYS A 139 -13.57 1.93 4.20
C LYS A 139 -12.06 1.84 4.08
N HIS A 140 -11.55 0.98 3.22
CA HIS A 140 -10.11 0.89 3.02
C HIS A 140 -9.78 0.49 1.59
N THR A 141 -8.53 0.72 1.22
CA THR A 141 -7.92 0.08 0.06
C THR A 141 -6.57 -0.50 0.45
N GLY A 142 -6.16 -1.62 -0.13
CA GLY A 142 -4.88 -2.22 0.20
C GLY A 142 -4.52 -3.44 -0.65
N TYR A 143 -3.23 -3.69 -0.76
CA TYR A 143 -2.68 -4.85 -1.44
C TYR A 143 -1.38 -5.29 -0.78
N THR A 144 -1.00 -6.55 -0.98
CA THR A 144 0.24 -7.15 -0.50
C THR A 144 0.91 -7.97 -1.60
N HIS A 145 2.24 -7.85 -1.72
CA HIS A 145 3.03 -8.76 -2.56
C HIS A 145 3.32 -10.07 -1.86
N ARG A 146 3.07 -10.14 -0.55
CA ARG A 146 3.37 -11.29 0.30
C ARG A 146 2.15 -12.20 0.54
N HIS A 147 1.16 -12.16 -0.35
CA HIS A 147 -0.06 -12.97 -0.28
C HIS A 147 0.17 -14.49 -0.19
N LYS A 148 1.34 -14.99 -0.64
CA LYS A 148 1.77 -16.40 -0.50
C LYS A 148 2.36 -16.72 0.88
N ASN A 149 2.83 -15.70 1.60
CA ASN A 149 3.66 -15.79 2.82
C ASN A 149 3.05 -14.95 3.96
N CYS A 150 1.73 -15.03 4.17
CA CYS A 150 1.04 -14.31 5.23
C CYS A 150 -0.14 -15.11 5.80
N ASP A 151 -0.64 -14.68 6.96
CA ASP A 151 -1.89 -15.21 7.52
C ASP A 151 -3.04 -14.96 6.54
N ARG A 152 -3.87 -15.99 6.31
CA ARG A 152 -5.05 -15.90 5.43
C ARG A 152 -6.07 -14.88 5.91
N ALA A 153 -6.08 -14.49 7.18
CA ALA A 153 -6.92 -13.42 7.70
C ALA A 153 -6.74 -12.11 6.92
N TRP A 154 -5.56 -11.86 6.35
CA TRP A 154 -5.29 -10.70 5.50
C TRP A 154 -6.12 -10.65 4.22
N GLN A 155 -6.63 -11.78 3.72
CA GLN A 155 -7.52 -11.82 2.55
C GLN A 155 -8.76 -10.96 2.74
N LYS A 156 -9.24 -10.81 3.99
CA LYS A 156 -10.40 -9.97 4.30
C LYS A 156 -10.16 -8.49 3.98
N TYR A 157 -8.91 -8.04 4.03
CA TYR A 157 -8.57 -6.61 3.98
C TYR A 157 -7.68 -6.21 2.79
N LEU A 158 -6.94 -7.15 2.23
CA LEU A 158 -5.96 -6.88 1.17
C LEU A 158 -6.26 -7.72 -0.07
N MET A 159 -5.92 -7.17 -1.22
CA MET A 159 -5.81 -7.91 -2.47
C MET A 159 -4.38 -8.42 -2.67
N ALA A 160 -4.21 -9.50 -3.42
CA ALA A 160 -2.89 -9.93 -3.87
C ALA A 160 -2.38 -8.99 -4.97
N SER A 161 -1.23 -8.34 -4.75
CA SER A 161 -0.51 -7.61 -5.79
C SER A 161 0.28 -8.60 -6.64
N VAL A 162 0.07 -8.57 -7.95
CA VAL A 162 0.64 -9.52 -8.91
C VAL A 162 1.00 -8.82 -10.21
N GLU A 163 1.89 -9.44 -10.99
CA GLU A 163 2.39 -8.86 -12.24
C GLU A 163 2.14 -9.75 -13.47
N THR A 164 1.85 -11.05 -13.27
CA THR A 164 1.60 -12.01 -14.35
C THR A 164 0.19 -12.58 -14.29
N GLU A 165 -0.34 -13.04 -15.43
CA GLU A 165 -1.63 -13.75 -15.46
C GLU A 165 -1.57 -15.08 -14.69
N THR A 166 -0.41 -15.75 -14.76
CA THR A 166 -0.18 -17.00 -14.04
C THR A 166 -0.26 -16.79 -12.52
N ASP A 167 0.42 -15.77 -11.98
CA ASP A 167 0.34 -15.44 -10.56
C ASP A 167 -1.07 -15.01 -10.15
N ALA A 168 -1.75 -14.21 -10.98
CA ALA A 168 -3.12 -13.81 -10.72
C ALA A 168 -4.05 -15.03 -10.59
N LYS A 169 -3.98 -15.96 -11.54
CA LYS A 169 -4.77 -17.22 -11.49
C LYS A 169 -4.42 -18.06 -10.26
N GLN A 170 -3.15 -18.12 -9.86
CA GLN A 170 -2.73 -18.85 -8.65
C GLN A 170 -3.30 -18.20 -7.38
N ALA A 171 -3.18 -16.88 -7.24
CA ALA A 171 -3.71 -16.15 -6.08
C ALA A 171 -5.24 -16.28 -5.98
N GLN A 172 -5.95 -16.20 -7.11
CA GLN A 172 -7.40 -16.38 -7.17
C GLN A 172 -7.84 -17.80 -6.75
N LYS A 173 -7.11 -18.83 -7.17
CA LYS A 173 -7.35 -20.22 -6.69
C LYS A 173 -7.17 -20.36 -5.18
N GLN A 174 -6.39 -19.48 -4.55
CA GLN A 174 -6.19 -19.43 -3.10
C GLN A 174 -7.19 -18.53 -2.36
N GLY A 175 -8.18 -17.97 -3.07
CA GLY A 175 -9.23 -17.11 -2.49
C GLY A 175 -8.92 -15.62 -2.48
N TRP A 176 -7.79 -15.19 -3.06
CA TRP A 176 -7.46 -13.76 -3.15
C TRP A 176 -8.17 -13.10 -4.33
N ARG A 177 -8.72 -11.91 -4.11
CA ARG A 177 -8.87 -10.94 -5.19
C ARG A 177 -7.51 -10.36 -5.56
N THR A 178 -7.29 -10.04 -6.83
CA THR A 178 -5.99 -9.60 -7.35
C THR A 178 -6.02 -8.16 -7.84
N PHE A 179 -4.94 -7.44 -7.55
CA PHE A 179 -4.57 -6.18 -8.20
C PHE A 179 -3.35 -6.45 -9.09
N LYS A 180 -3.56 -6.50 -10.42
CA LYS A 180 -2.53 -6.85 -11.40
C LYS A 180 -1.97 -5.60 -12.07
N ILE A 181 -0.66 -5.38 -12.02
CA ILE A 181 -0.03 -4.36 -12.87
C ILE A 181 0.29 -4.97 -14.23
N ILE A 182 -0.11 -4.28 -15.30
CA ILE A 182 0.06 -4.76 -16.69
C ILE A 182 0.83 -3.77 -17.55
N ALA A 183 1.41 -4.26 -18.65
CA ALA A 183 1.96 -3.41 -19.70
C ALA A 183 0.86 -2.50 -20.31
N PRO A 184 1.21 -1.33 -20.86
CA PRO A 184 0.22 -0.36 -21.36
C PRO A 184 -0.78 -0.91 -22.38
N ASP A 185 -0.34 -1.84 -23.24
CA ASP A 185 -1.14 -2.41 -24.33
C ASP A 185 -1.60 -3.84 -24.05
N ALA A 186 -1.35 -4.36 -22.84
CA ALA A 186 -1.76 -5.71 -22.49
C ALA A 186 -3.30 -5.80 -22.36
N PRO A 187 -3.92 -6.89 -22.86
CA PRO A 187 -5.35 -7.11 -22.69
C PRO A 187 -5.68 -7.47 -21.24
N LEU A 188 -6.95 -7.27 -20.87
CA LEU A 188 -7.50 -7.76 -19.61
C LEU A 188 -7.82 -9.26 -19.70
N SER A 189 -7.59 -9.99 -18.61
CA SER A 189 -7.85 -11.42 -18.48
C SER A 189 -9.12 -11.69 -17.66
N GLY A 190 -10.04 -12.51 -18.18
CA GLY A 190 -11.13 -13.11 -17.39
C GLY A 190 -12.07 -12.09 -16.72
N ASN A 191 -12.18 -12.15 -15.39
CA ASN A 191 -13.09 -11.33 -14.58
C ASN A 191 -12.43 -10.06 -14.00
N GLU A 192 -11.27 -9.65 -14.53
CA GLU A 192 -10.64 -8.40 -14.13
C GLU A 192 -11.20 -7.21 -14.92
N ILE A 193 -11.28 -6.06 -14.26
CA ILE A 193 -11.60 -4.78 -14.89
C ILE A 193 -10.41 -3.83 -14.79
N LEU A 194 -10.34 -2.86 -15.69
CA LEU A 194 -9.36 -1.79 -15.57
C LEU A 194 -9.67 -0.92 -14.34
N CYS A 195 -8.61 -0.44 -13.67
CA CYS A 195 -8.70 0.53 -12.60
C CYS A 195 -9.57 1.73 -13.03
N ARG A 196 -10.63 2.02 -12.26
CA ARG A 196 -11.59 3.08 -12.60
C ARG A 196 -10.94 4.46 -12.76
N HIS A 197 -9.86 4.74 -12.03
CA HIS A 197 -9.11 5.99 -12.18
C HIS A 197 -8.36 6.06 -13.51
N THR A 198 -7.89 4.93 -14.01
CA THR A 198 -7.17 4.83 -15.29
C THR A 198 -8.14 4.91 -16.47
N GLU A 199 -9.39 4.47 -16.29
CA GLU A 199 -10.48 4.71 -17.24
C GLU A 199 -10.95 6.18 -17.24
N ASP A 200 -11.15 6.75 -16.05
CA ASP A 200 -11.61 8.13 -15.85
C ASP A 200 -10.92 8.75 -14.62
N ASP A 201 -10.01 9.70 -14.87
CA ASP A 201 -9.18 10.33 -13.84
C ASP A 201 -9.97 11.27 -12.89
N ARG A 202 -11.28 11.44 -13.10
CA ARG A 202 -12.21 12.09 -12.15
C ARG A 202 -12.67 11.14 -11.04
N ILE A 203 -12.51 9.83 -11.25
CA ILE A 203 -12.79 8.79 -10.25
C ILE A 203 -11.52 8.54 -9.44
N ASP A 204 -11.50 9.02 -8.20
CA ASP A 204 -10.39 8.76 -7.28
C ASP A 204 -10.66 7.53 -6.39
N CYS A 205 -9.60 6.97 -5.80
CA CYS A 205 -9.72 5.77 -4.95
C CYS A 205 -10.61 5.97 -3.73
N SER A 206 -10.70 7.20 -3.17
CA SER A 206 -11.55 7.49 -2.01
C SER A 206 -13.05 7.37 -2.31
N LYS A 207 -13.43 7.53 -3.59
CA LYS A 207 -14.78 7.27 -4.11
C LYS A 207 -14.97 5.83 -4.58
N CYS A 208 -13.96 5.27 -5.25
CA CYS A 208 -14.04 3.97 -5.92
C CYS A 208 -14.08 2.78 -4.95
N LEU A 209 -13.11 2.68 -4.04
CA LEU A 209 -13.04 1.64 -2.99
C LEU A 209 -13.22 0.19 -3.48
N LEU A 210 -12.80 -0.11 -4.72
CA LEU A 210 -12.84 -1.48 -5.23
C LEU A 210 -11.69 -2.35 -4.70
N CYS A 211 -10.58 -1.74 -4.25
CA CYS A 211 -9.39 -2.47 -3.82
C CYS A 211 -9.41 -2.83 -2.33
N ASP A 212 -10.47 -3.46 -1.85
CA ASP A 212 -10.85 -3.58 -0.42
C ASP A 212 -10.80 -5.02 0.13
N GLY A 213 -9.92 -5.86 -0.42
CA GLY A 213 -9.80 -7.27 -0.01
C GLY A 213 -10.93 -8.15 -0.53
N SER A 214 -11.28 -9.19 0.23
CA SER A 214 -12.24 -10.23 -0.16
C SER A 214 -13.67 -9.69 -0.27
N SER A 215 -14.29 -9.90 -1.44
CA SER A 215 -15.69 -9.57 -1.72
C SER A 215 -16.13 -10.22 -3.04
N SER A 216 -17.37 -10.01 -3.47
CA SER A 216 -17.87 -10.41 -4.79
C SER A 216 -17.49 -9.44 -5.92
N LYS A 217 -16.75 -8.36 -5.62
CA LYS A 217 -16.29 -7.37 -6.60
C LYS A 217 -15.23 -7.96 -7.54
N PRO A 218 -15.05 -7.39 -8.76
CA PRO A 218 -14.11 -7.93 -9.75
C PRO A 218 -12.65 -7.83 -9.29
N ASN A 219 -11.77 -8.58 -9.95
CA ASN A 219 -10.33 -8.35 -9.88
C ASN A 219 -9.99 -7.04 -10.60
N ILE A 220 -8.87 -6.41 -10.23
CA ILE A 220 -8.49 -5.11 -10.77
C ILE A 220 -7.17 -5.24 -11.50
N ALA A 221 -7.09 -4.68 -12.70
CA ALA A 221 -5.83 -4.47 -13.39
C ALA A 221 -5.53 -2.97 -13.47
N ASP A 222 -4.26 -2.58 -13.44
CA ASP A 222 -3.84 -1.21 -13.71
C ASP A 222 -2.64 -1.20 -14.64
N LYS A 223 -2.64 -0.26 -15.59
CA LYS A 223 -1.49 -0.10 -16.49
C LYS A 223 -0.34 0.49 -15.70
N VAL A 224 0.86 -0.01 -15.92
CA VAL A 224 2.07 0.60 -15.35
C VAL A 224 2.14 2.08 -15.79
N HIS A 225 2.45 2.98 -14.86
CA HIS A 225 2.55 4.43 -15.09
C HIS A 225 3.62 5.06 -14.20
N GLY A 226 3.86 6.36 -14.42
CA GLY A 226 4.86 7.15 -13.72
C GLY A 226 6.01 7.56 -14.62
N LEU A 227 7.22 7.64 -14.07
CA LEU A 227 8.41 8.03 -14.83
C LEU A 227 8.76 6.96 -15.87
N ASN A 228 9.14 7.39 -17.09
CA ASN A 228 9.43 6.49 -18.21
C ASN A 228 10.44 5.39 -17.88
N TRP A 229 11.46 5.69 -17.08
CA TRP A 229 12.45 4.69 -16.67
C TRP A 229 11.87 3.61 -15.75
N LYS A 230 10.86 3.93 -14.91
CA LYS A 230 10.15 2.94 -14.08
C LYS A 230 9.30 2.02 -14.96
N VAL A 231 8.60 2.61 -15.94
CA VAL A 231 7.81 1.85 -16.92
C VAL A 231 8.72 0.91 -17.71
N SER A 232 9.85 1.41 -18.25
CA SER A 232 10.81 0.58 -18.99
C SER A 232 11.37 -0.57 -18.13
N ASN A 233 11.75 -0.29 -16.89
CA ASN A 233 12.23 -1.31 -15.96
C ASN A 233 11.17 -2.37 -15.64
N PHE A 234 9.91 -1.95 -15.49
CA PHE A 234 8.80 -2.88 -15.28
C PHE A 234 8.59 -3.79 -16.49
N LEU A 235 8.64 -3.25 -17.72
CA LEU A 235 8.51 -4.06 -18.94
C LEU A 235 9.63 -5.10 -19.05
N LYS A 236 10.88 -4.72 -18.78
CA LYS A 236 12.01 -5.67 -18.74
C LYS A 236 11.81 -6.77 -17.69
N TYR A 237 11.23 -6.42 -16.54
CA TYR A 237 10.90 -7.39 -15.50
C TYR A 237 9.81 -8.38 -15.96
N LEU A 238 8.80 -7.93 -16.70
CA LEU A 238 7.79 -8.82 -17.28
C LEU A 238 8.38 -9.77 -18.33
N GLU A 239 9.32 -9.30 -19.15
CA GLU A 239 10.01 -10.15 -20.15
C GLU A 239 10.87 -11.24 -19.50
N SER A 240 11.28 -11.05 -18.25
CA SER A 240 12.13 -12.00 -17.52
C SER A 240 11.37 -13.00 -16.64
N THR A 241 10.03 -12.91 -16.57
CA THR A 241 9.17 -13.67 -15.65
C THR A 241 8.20 -14.57 -16.42
#